data_AF-A0A6L3X4C1-F1
#
_entry.id   AF-A0A6L3X4C1-F1
#
_cell.length_a   1.000
_cell.length_b   1.000
_cell.length_c   1.000
_cell.angle_alpha   90.00
_cell.angle_beta   90.00
_cell.angle_gamma   90.00
#
_symmetry.space_group_name_H-M   'P 1'
#
loop_
_entity.id
_entity.type
_entity.pdbx_description
1 polymer ?
#
loop_
_entity_poly.entity_id
_entity_poly.type
_entity_poly.pdbx_seq_one_letter_code
_entity_poly.pdbx_strand_id
1 'polypeptide(L)'
;GLEKATFTGRLNVLTQGDAGKGNAVLNIGPGSLSMDNSAMPLHLSGEAKQNDLILYARLPAMLTGSLYDPQLTFEPGALLRSRGRIIDSLDIDEIRWPLAGVKLTQKGVDGRLQAILRAHENEMGDFELHLDGQANDFLPDNGLWQWRYWGKGNFTPMNARWDVRGTGEWRDNVIELTDLSTGFDKLQYGTMLVSKPRLVLDHPVRWSRDPDNPTFSGALALNAGQTSFSGGSGLP
;
A
#
# COMPACT_ATOMS: atom_id res chain seq x y z
N GLY A 1 14.81 39.96 11.34
CA GLY A 1 15.12 38.57 10.95
C GLY A 1 13.90 37.95 10.30
N LEU A 2 14.09 36.84 9.57
CA LEU A 2 13.03 36.10 8.85
C LEU A 2 11.86 35.67 9.75
N GLU A 3 12.05 35.64 11.07
CA GLU A 3 11.07 35.21 12.06
C GLU A 3 9.77 36.03 12.14
N LYS A 4 9.77 37.27 11.64
CA LYS A 4 8.56 38.10 11.53
C LYS A 4 7.97 38.15 10.12
N ALA A 5 8.59 37.46 9.16
CA ALA A 5 8.12 37.42 7.79
C ALA A 5 7.05 36.35 7.63
N THR A 6 5.92 36.73 7.04
CA THR A 6 4.90 35.78 6.58
C THR A 6 5.20 35.43 5.14
N PHE A 7 5.31 34.14 4.85
CA PHE A 7 5.50 33.65 3.49
C PHE A 7 4.18 33.12 2.94
N THR A 8 3.90 33.46 1.70
CA THR A 8 2.83 32.87 0.90
C THR A 8 3.40 32.50 -0.46
N GLY A 9 2.88 31.44 -1.06
CA GLY A 9 3.31 31.00 -2.37
C GLY A 9 2.30 30.05 -2.99
N ARG A 10 2.31 30.02 -4.31
CA ARG A 10 1.57 29.03 -5.09
C ARG A 10 2.45 28.56 -6.22
N LEU A 11 2.71 27.26 -6.25
CA LEU A 11 3.40 26.58 -7.32
C LEU A 11 2.39 25.72 -8.08
N ASN A 12 2.38 25.84 -9.41
CA ASN A 12 1.56 25.01 -10.26
C ASN A 12 2.46 24.23 -11.22
N VAL A 13 2.31 22.91 -11.25
CA VAL A 13 3.06 21.99 -12.10
C VAL A 13 2.08 21.35 -13.08
N LEU A 14 2.33 21.56 -14.36
CA LEU A 14 1.64 20.85 -15.42
C LEU A 14 2.53 19.70 -15.88
N THR A 15 2.05 18.47 -15.76
CA THR A 15 2.73 17.29 -16.29
C THR A 15 2.10 16.90 -17.62
N GLN A 16 2.91 16.58 -18.62
CA GLN A 16 2.44 16.06 -19.90
C GLN A 16 3.19 14.76 -20.20
N GLY A 17 2.46 13.67 -20.38
CA GLY A 17 2.99 12.37 -20.79
C GLY A 17 2.03 11.66 -21.75
N ASP A 18 2.31 10.40 -22.06
CA ASP A 18 1.53 9.59 -23.01
C ASP A 18 0.07 9.43 -22.58
N ALA A 19 -0.17 9.47 -21.27
CA ALA A 19 -1.47 9.44 -20.61
C ALA A 19 -2.27 10.77 -20.66
N GLY A 20 -1.69 11.81 -21.26
CA GLY A 20 -2.26 13.15 -21.34
C GLY A 20 -1.71 14.13 -20.30
N LYS A 21 -2.46 15.20 -20.06
CA LYS A 21 -2.08 16.29 -19.15
C LYS A 21 -2.61 16.02 -17.73
N GLY A 22 -1.76 16.30 -16.75
CA GLY A 22 -2.08 16.37 -15.32
C GLY A 22 -1.66 17.72 -14.75
N ASN A 23 -2.29 18.16 -13.67
CA ASN A 23 -1.98 19.44 -13.02
C ASN A 23 -1.95 19.27 -11.50
N ALA A 24 -0.85 19.70 -10.89
CA ALA A 24 -0.64 19.69 -9.45
C ALA A 24 -0.35 21.10 -8.94
N VAL A 25 -1.08 21.52 -7.92
CA VAL A 25 -0.96 22.82 -7.27
C VAL A 25 -0.47 22.60 -5.84
N LEU A 26 0.63 23.24 -5.47
CA LEU A 26 1.09 23.38 -4.10
C LEU A 26 0.83 24.81 -3.64
N ASN A 27 -0.02 24.99 -2.63
CA ASN A 27 -0.15 26.25 -1.91
C ASN A 27 0.73 26.21 -0.67
N ILE A 28 1.42 27.31 -0.40
CA ILE A 28 2.35 27.50 0.71
C ILE A 28 1.86 28.71 1.50
N GLY A 29 1.62 28.52 2.80
CA GLY A 29 1.23 29.58 3.70
C GLY A 29 -0.22 30.08 3.53
N PRO A 30 -0.56 31.21 4.17
CA PRO A 30 0.33 32.06 4.97
C PRO A 30 0.89 31.36 6.21
N GLY A 31 2.19 31.51 6.43
CA GLY A 31 2.88 30.93 7.58
C GLY A 31 4.27 31.55 7.81
N SER A 32 4.98 31.07 8.83
CA SER A 32 6.34 31.51 9.16
C SER A 32 7.36 30.40 8.91
N LEU A 33 8.56 30.81 8.50
CA LEU A 33 9.75 29.96 8.48
C LEU A 33 10.74 30.52 9.49
N SER A 34 11.29 29.67 10.34
CA SER A 34 12.17 30.07 11.45
C SER A 34 13.33 29.11 11.63
N MET A 35 14.43 29.63 12.15
CA MET A 35 15.57 28.81 12.56
C MET A 35 15.28 28.02 13.84
N ASP A 36 14.25 28.38 14.61
CA ASP A 36 13.85 27.67 15.82
C ASP A 36 12.66 26.75 15.55
N ASN A 37 11.54 27.33 15.12
CA ASN A 37 10.32 26.59 14.85
C ASN A 37 9.46 27.28 13.78
N SER A 38 9.37 26.65 12.62
CA SER A 38 8.50 27.06 11.52
C SER A 38 7.05 26.71 11.83
N ALA A 39 6.13 27.45 11.23
CA ALA A 39 4.70 27.16 11.25
C ALA A 39 4.15 27.48 9.86
N MET A 40 4.34 26.53 8.93
CA MET A 40 4.08 26.75 7.51
C MET A 40 3.03 25.76 7.00
N PRO A 41 1.77 26.18 6.81
CA PRO A 41 0.75 25.37 6.17
C PRO A 41 1.12 25.08 4.72
N LEU A 42 0.96 23.84 4.28
CA LEU A 42 1.15 23.39 2.91
C LEU A 42 -0.10 22.65 2.44
N HIS A 43 -0.50 22.86 1.19
CA HIS A 43 -1.59 22.10 0.59
C HIS A 43 -1.25 21.73 -0.85
N LEU A 44 -0.90 20.46 -1.05
CA LEU A 44 -0.69 19.88 -2.37
C LEU A 44 -2.01 19.24 -2.85
N SER A 45 -2.48 19.66 -4.03
CA SER A 45 -3.67 19.09 -4.65
C SER A 45 -3.54 18.99 -6.15
N GLY A 46 -4.05 17.92 -6.74
CA GLY A 46 -4.10 17.81 -8.20
C GLY A 46 -4.16 16.38 -8.69
N GLU A 47 -3.90 16.23 -9.97
CA GLU A 47 -3.80 14.93 -10.63
C GLU A 47 -2.52 14.81 -11.45
N ALA A 48 -1.97 13.61 -11.48
CA ALA A 48 -0.88 13.22 -12.37
C ALA A 48 -1.31 11.98 -13.16
N LYS A 49 -0.88 11.89 -14.41
CA LYS A 49 -1.21 10.76 -15.29
C LYS A 49 0.08 10.11 -15.78
N GLN A 50 0.16 8.80 -15.66
CA GLN A 50 1.28 8.00 -16.11
C GLN A 50 0.75 6.69 -16.72
N ASN A 51 0.96 6.50 -18.01
CA ASN A 51 0.35 5.41 -18.80
C ASN A 51 -1.17 5.32 -18.55
N ASP A 52 -1.68 4.14 -18.19
CA ASP A 52 -3.10 3.96 -17.90
C ASP A 52 -3.46 4.29 -16.44
N LEU A 53 -2.54 4.83 -15.64
CA LEU A 53 -2.74 5.18 -14.24
C LEU A 53 -2.97 6.68 -14.05
N ILE A 54 -3.97 7.02 -13.25
CA ILE A 54 -4.22 8.38 -12.77
C ILE A 54 -4.03 8.41 -11.27
N LEU A 55 -3.17 9.32 -10.80
CA LEU A 55 -2.94 9.64 -9.40
C LEU A 55 -3.68 10.93 -9.04
N TYR A 56 -4.37 10.94 -7.91
CA TYR A 56 -5.02 12.10 -7.32
C TYR A 56 -4.41 12.40 -5.95
N ALA A 57 -4.03 13.64 -5.72
CA ALA A 57 -3.50 14.10 -4.45
C ALA A 57 -4.42 15.14 -3.83
N ARG A 58 -4.67 14.99 -2.52
CA ARG A 58 -5.16 16.04 -1.62
C ARG A 58 -4.41 15.91 -0.32
N LEU A 59 -3.42 16.76 -0.11
CA LEU A 59 -2.44 16.64 0.96
C LEU A 59 -2.30 17.99 1.70
N PRO A 60 -3.24 18.34 2.59
CA PRO A 60 -2.99 19.32 3.62
C PRO A 60 -1.91 18.80 4.57
N ALA A 61 -0.96 19.66 4.91
CA ALA A 61 0.14 19.35 5.81
C ALA A 61 0.63 20.62 6.52
N MET A 62 1.30 20.44 7.64
CA MET A 62 1.99 21.50 8.36
C MET A 62 3.48 21.20 8.37
N LEU A 63 4.28 22.16 7.88
CA LEU A 63 5.73 22.15 8.02
C LEU A 63 6.09 22.88 9.32
N THR A 64 6.68 22.15 10.25
CA THR A 64 7.13 22.64 11.57
C THR A 64 8.60 22.34 11.81
N GLY A 65 9.13 22.78 12.95
CA GLY A 65 10.52 22.57 13.32
C GLY A 65 11.46 23.62 12.72
N SER A 66 12.73 23.52 13.08
CA SER A 66 13.77 24.39 12.56
C SER A 66 13.96 24.18 11.06
N LEU A 67 14.39 25.21 10.33
CA LEU A 67 14.84 25.05 8.94
C LEU A 67 15.99 24.03 8.78
N TYR A 68 16.75 23.76 9.85
CA TYR A 68 17.81 22.73 9.85
C TYR A 68 17.29 21.31 10.10
N ASP A 69 16.13 21.18 10.74
CA ASP A 69 15.47 19.91 11.04
C ASP A 69 13.95 20.04 10.87
N PRO A 70 13.49 20.22 9.61
CA PRO A 70 12.08 20.40 9.34
C PRO A 70 11.33 19.08 9.44
N GLN A 71 10.10 19.16 9.93
CA GLN A 71 9.15 18.06 9.94
C GLN A 71 7.89 18.45 9.19
N LEU A 72 7.44 17.60 8.27
CA LEU A 72 6.17 17.75 7.58
C LEU A 72 5.16 16.78 8.19
N THR A 73 4.07 17.29 8.76
CA THR A 73 2.98 16.46 9.30
C THR A 73 1.75 16.60 8.43
N PHE A 74 1.22 15.49 7.90
CA PHE A 74 -0.01 15.49 7.14
C PHE A 74 -1.23 15.68 8.03
N GLU A 75 -2.11 16.60 7.65
CA GLU A 75 -3.29 16.98 8.40
C GLU A 75 -4.50 16.08 8.09
N PRO A 76 -5.58 16.13 8.90
CA PRO A 76 -6.82 15.46 8.58
C PRO A 76 -7.32 15.79 7.16
N GLY A 77 -7.67 14.74 6.41
CA GLY A 77 -8.07 14.85 5.00
C GLY A 77 -6.95 14.62 4.00
N ALA A 78 -5.70 14.44 4.44
CA ALA A 78 -4.60 13.99 3.60
C ALA A 78 -4.84 12.59 3.03
N LEU A 79 -4.93 12.51 1.71
CA LEU A 79 -5.27 11.32 0.96
C LEU A 79 -4.60 11.35 -0.42
N LEU A 80 -3.89 10.28 -0.74
CA LEU A 80 -3.53 9.93 -2.11
C LEU A 80 -4.52 8.88 -2.63
N ARG A 81 -4.88 8.97 -3.90
CA ARG A 81 -5.68 7.94 -4.58
C ARG A 81 -5.10 7.63 -5.94
N SER A 82 -5.27 6.40 -6.41
CA SER A 82 -4.99 6.07 -7.80
C SER A 82 -6.07 5.18 -8.39
N ARG A 83 -6.18 5.17 -9.71
CA ARG A 83 -7.05 4.26 -10.49
C ARG A 83 -6.46 4.08 -11.88
N GLY A 84 -6.85 3.02 -12.57
CA GLY A 84 -6.35 2.75 -13.92
C GLY A 84 -5.96 1.31 -14.12
N ARG A 85 -5.08 1.03 -15.09
CA ARG A 85 -4.52 -0.32 -15.31
C ARG A 85 -3.03 -0.35 -15.03
N ILE A 86 -2.57 -1.42 -14.38
CA ILE A 86 -1.14 -1.63 -14.09
C ILE A 86 -0.52 -2.72 -14.99
N ILE A 87 -1.27 -3.78 -15.27
CA ILE A 87 -0.87 -4.88 -16.18
C ILE A 87 -2.05 -5.21 -17.11
N ASP A 88 -1.75 -5.82 -18.26
CA ASP A 88 -2.74 -6.28 -19.25
C ASP A 88 -3.65 -7.35 -18.63
N SER A 89 -4.71 -6.93 -17.94
CA SER A 89 -5.86 -7.68 -17.39
C SER A 89 -6.36 -7.10 -16.06
N LEU A 90 -5.50 -6.43 -15.28
CA LEU A 90 -5.85 -5.96 -13.95
C LEU A 90 -6.29 -4.49 -13.96
N ASP A 91 -7.60 -4.28 -13.84
CA ASP A 91 -8.23 -2.97 -13.67
C ASP A 91 -8.27 -2.59 -12.18
N ILE A 92 -7.61 -1.48 -11.86
CA ILE A 92 -7.62 -0.87 -10.53
C ILE A 92 -8.76 0.13 -10.48
N ASP A 93 -9.83 -0.29 -9.81
CA ASP A 93 -10.96 0.57 -9.47
C ASP A 93 -10.49 1.74 -8.60
N GLU A 94 -9.71 1.41 -7.57
CA GLU A 94 -9.20 2.39 -6.64
C GLU A 94 -8.04 1.85 -5.77
N ILE A 95 -7.00 2.66 -5.58
CA ILE A 95 -6.14 2.59 -4.40
C ILE A 95 -6.34 3.85 -3.58
N ARG A 96 -6.38 3.73 -2.25
CA ARG A 96 -6.43 4.84 -1.29
C ARG A 96 -5.31 4.71 -0.29
N TRP A 97 -4.55 5.78 -0.11
CA TRP A 97 -3.57 5.94 0.96
C TRP A 97 -3.95 7.12 1.85
N PRO A 98 -4.72 6.90 2.93
CA PRO A 98 -4.91 7.89 3.98
C PRO A 98 -3.57 8.21 4.65
N LEU A 99 -3.24 9.49 4.76
CA LEU A 99 -1.95 9.95 5.30
C LEU A 99 -2.10 10.83 6.55
N ALA A 100 -3.31 11.05 7.05
CA ALA A 100 -3.53 11.89 8.22
C ALA A 100 -2.68 11.41 9.43
N GLY A 101 -1.89 12.32 10.00
CA GLY A 101 -1.00 12.04 11.13
C GLY A 101 0.35 11.42 10.76
N VAL A 102 0.58 11.08 9.48
CA VAL A 102 1.90 10.66 9.00
C VAL A 102 2.85 11.86 9.04
N LYS A 103 4.07 11.62 9.50
CA LYS A 103 5.12 12.63 9.57
C LYS A 103 6.29 12.22 8.69
N LEU A 104 6.82 13.19 7.97
CA LEU A 104 8.05 13.06 7.21
C LEU A 104 9.12 13.91 7.92
N THR A 105 10.23 13.26 8.26
CA THR A 105 11.41 13.88 8.86
C THR A 105 12.62 13.59 7.99
N GLN A 106 13.78 14.14 8.34
CA GLN A 106 15.04 13.76 7.68
C GLN A 106 15.43 12.30 7.94
N LYS A 107 14.94 11.70 9.04
CA LYS A 107 15.25 10.32 9.42
C LYS A 107 14.39 9.30 8.67
N GLY A 108 13.18 9.68 8.30
CA GLY A 108 12.27 8.83 7.56
C GLY A 108 10.81 9.18 7.78
N VAL A 109 9.97 8.16 7.66
CA VAL A 109 8.52 8.26 7.81
C VAL A 109 8.11 7.74 9.18
N ASP A 110 7.33 8.54 9.91
CA ASP A 110 6.69 8.15 11.16
C ASP A 110 5.17 8.16 11.04
N GLY A 111 4.53 7.28 11.79
CA GLY A 111 3.07 7.25 11.90
C GLY A 111 2.44 6.05 11.20
N ARG A 112 1.11 6.09 11.11
CA ARG A 112 0.32 4.99 10.59
C ARG A 112 0.28 5.03 9.06
N LEU A 113 0.80 3.99 8.41
CA LEU A 113 0.74 3.81 6.96
C LEU A 113 -0.36 2.84 6.59
N GLN A 114 -1.27 3.28 5.72
CA GLN A 114 -2.42 2.48 5.31
C GLN A 114 -2.58 2.48 3.79
N ALA A 115 -3.05 1.36 3.25
CA ALA A 115 -3.51 1.27 1.88
C ALA A 115 -4.79 0.45 1.78
N ILE A 116 -5.69 0.85 0.91
CA ILE A 116 -6.89 0.09 0.55
C ILE A 116 -6.91 -0.01 -0.97
N LEU A 117 -6.87 -1.22 -1.50
CA LEU A 117 -6.90 -1.52 -2.92
C LEU A 117 -8.20 -2.24 -3.25
N ARG A 118 -8.86 -1.79 -4.30
CA ARG A 118 -9.95 -2.48 -4.99
C ARG A 118 -9.57 -2.63 -6.45
N ALA A 119 -9.69 -3.83 -6.95
CA ALA A 119 -9.40 -4.15 -8.33
C ALA A 119 -10.24 -5.31 -8.81
N HIS A 120 -10.33 -5.45 -10.13
CA HIS A 120 -10.96 -6.57 -10.78
C HIS A 120 -10.18 -6.97 -12.02
N GLU A 121 -10.40 -8.21 -12.41
CA GLU A 121 -9.99 -8.79 -13.68
C GLU A 121 -11.26 -9.44 -14.25
N ASN A 122 -11.58 -9.18 -15.52
CA ASN A 122 -12.91 -9.45 -16.08
C ASN A 122 -13.28 -10.95 -16.08
N GLU A 123 -12.30 -11.84 -16.19
CA GLU A 123 -12.49 -13.29 -16.21
C GLU A 123 -12.18 -13.95 -14.86
N MET A 124 -11.25 -13.41 -14.08
CA MET A 124 -10.79 -14.01 -12.83
C MET A 124 -11.64 -13.58 -11.64
N GLY A 125 -12.17 -12.35 -11.61
CA GLY A 125 -13.01 -11.82 -10.54
C GLY A 125 -12.48 -10.54 -9.89
N ASP A 126 -13.14 -10.11 -8.82
CA ASP A 126 -12.85 -8.89 -8.05
C ASP A 126 -12.19 -9.18 -6.71
N PHE A 127 -11.47 -8.19 -6.17
CA PHE A 127 -10.89 -8.28 -4.84
C PHE A 127 -10.67 -6.94 -4.14
N GLU A 128 -10.61 -7.02 -2.82
CA GLU A 128 -10.28 -5.92 -1.92
C GLU A 128 -9.14 -6.33 -1.00
N LEU A 129 -8.06 -5.54 -0.98
CA LEU A 129 -6.93 -5.70 -0.08
C LEU A 129 -6.77 -4.48 0.82
N HIS A 130 -6.43 -4.73 2.08
CA HIS A 130 -6.12 -3.72 3.08
C HIS A 130 -4.71 -3.95 3.59
N LEU A 131 -4.03 -2.84 3.87
CA LEU A 131 -2.74 -2.78 4.51
C LEU A 131 -2.81 -1.72 5.61
N ASP A 132 -2.26 -2.05 6.78
CA ASP A 132 -2.23 -1.18 7.94
C ASP A 132 -0.94 -1.45 8.72
N GLY A 133 -0.18 -0.41 9.03
CA GLY A 133 1.06 -0.56 9.75
C GLY A 133 1.52 0.72 10.44
N GLN A 134 2.50 0.57 11.31
CA GLN A 134 3.12 1.65 12.05
C GLN A 134 4.59 1.77 11.63
N ALA A 135 4.97 2.97 11.18
CA ALA A 135 6.32 3.33 10.82
C ALA A 135 7.00 4.13 11.95
N ASN A 136 8.31 3.92 12.10
CA ASN A 136 9.20 4.63 13.01
C ASN A 136 10.51 4.91 12.27
N ASP A 137 10.81 6.19 12.03
CA ASP A 137 11.96 6.66 11.25
C ASP A 137 12.16 5.83 9.96
N PHE A 138 11.06 5.41 9.31
CA PHE A 138 11.13 4.38 8.28
C PHE A 138 11.66 4.92 6.96
N LEU A 139 12.72 4.29 6.49
CA LEU A 139 13.26 4.32 5.13
C LEU A 139 13.48 2.86 4.69
N PRO A 140 13.52 2.56 3.37
CA PRO A 140 13.80 1.21 2.90
C PRO A 140 15.06 0.59 3.52
N ASP A 141 16.13 1.35 3.76
CA ASP A 141 17.38 0.76 4.26
C ASP A 141 17.68 1.07 5.75
N ASN A 142 16.78 1.78 6.44
CA ASN A 142 16.95 2.16 7.84
C ASN A 142 15.59 2.37 8.51
N GLY A 143 15.44 1.90 9.74
CA GLY A 143 14.24 2.12 10.54
C GLY A 143 13.27 0.94 10.48
N LEU A 144 12.03 1.18 10.89
CA LEU A 144 11.07 0.11 11.14
C LEU A 144 9.69 0.44 10.58
N TRP A 145 9.11 -0.50 9.85
CA TRP A 145 7.69 -0.51 9.51
C TRP A 145 7.10 -1.88 9.80
N GLN A 146 6.23 -1.94 10.81
CA GLN A 146 5.48 -3.15 11.15
C GLN A 146 4.10 -3.05 10.54
N TRP A 147 3.66 -4.10 9.86
CA TRP A 147 2.43 -4.07 9.08
C TRP A 147 1.63 -5.35 9.24
N ARG A 148 0.35 -5.22 8.91
CA ARG A 148 -0.58 -6.32 8.66
C ARG A 148 -1.32 -6.05 7.37
N TYR A 149 -1.67 -7.11 6.66
CA TYR A 149 -2.59 -7.03 5.54
C TYR A 149 -3.73 -8.03 5.72
N TRP A 150 -4.85 -7.74 5.07
CA TRP A 150 -5.94 -8.68 4.94
C TRP A 150 -6.75 -8.34 3.70
N GLY A 151 -7.48 -9.32 3.19
CA GLY A 151 -8.27 -9.11 2.01
C GLY A 151 -9.10 -10.31 1.64
N LYS A 152 -9.91 -10.10 0.62
CA LYS A 152 -10.83 -11.10 0.10
C LYS A 152 -11.15 -10.81 -1.35
N GLY A 153 -11.57 -11.83 -2.07
CA GLY A 153 -12.03 -11.68 -3.43
C GLY A 153 -12.84 -12.87 -3.91
N ASN A 154 -13.37 -12.73 -5.11
CA ASN A 154 -14.02 -13.78 -5.84
C ASN A 154 -13.05 -14.38 -6.85
N PHE A 155 -13.24 -15.66 -7.15
CA PHE A 155 -12.56 -16.36 -8.22
C PHE A 155 -13.60 -17.01 -9.12
N THR A 156 -13.98 -16.29 -10.18
CA THR A 156 -15.06 -16.64 -11.10
C THR A 156 -14.87 -18.02 -11.75
N PRO A 157 -13.66 -18.42 -12.22
CA PRO A 157 -13.49 -19.70 -12.91
C PRO A 157 -13.89 -20.94 -12.09
N MET A 158 -13.86 -20.85 -10.76
CA MET A 158 -14.27 -21.95 -9.86
C MET A 158 -15.49 -21.60 -8.99
N ASN A 159 -16.14 -20.46 -9.25
CA ASN A 159 -17.21 -19.91 -8.41
C ASN A 159 -16.84 -19.99 -6.91
N ALA A 160 -15.62 -19.60 -6.59
CA ALA A 160 -15.02 -19.71 -5.27
C ALA A 160 -14.74 -18.31 -4.70
N ARG A 161 -14.58 -18.23 -3.39
CA ARG A 161 -14.13 -17.02 -2.69
C ARG A 161 -12.79 -17.31 -2.05
N TRP A 162 -11.92 -16.33 -2.02
CA TRP A 162 -10.66 -16.41 -1.32
C TRP A 162 -10.55 -15.31 -0.27
N ASP A 163 -9.77 -15.59 0.77
CA ASP A 163 -9.32 -14.58 1.72
C ASP A 163 -7.82 -14.74 1.98
N VAL A 164 -7.21 -13.64 2.41
CA VAL A 164 -5.80 -13.57 2.77
C VAL A 164 -5.67 -12.71 4.02
N ARG A 165 -4.71 -13.05 4.88
CA ARG A 165 -4.24 -12.21 5.97
C ARG A 165 -2.79 -12.53 6.29
N GLY A 166 -2.10 -11.57 6.87
CA GLY A 166 -0.74 -11.78 7.35
C GLY A 166 -0.18 -10.58 8.07
N THR A 167 0.96 -10.78 8.69
CA THR A 167 1.72 -9.75 9.40
C THR A 167 3.18 -9.87 9.06
N GLY A 168 3.88 -8.73 9.10
CA GLY A 168 5.30 -8.70 8.86
C GLY A 168 5.90 -7.39 9.31
N GLU A 169 7.20 -7.30 9.13
CA GLU A 169 7.94 -6.07 9.34
C GLU A 169 9.01 -5.88 8.28
N TRP A 170 9.31 -4.62 8.03
CA TRP A 170 10.52 -4.20 7.37
C TRP A 170 11.38 -3.48 8.40
N ARG A 171 12.53 -4.07 8.71
CA ARG A 171 13.51 -3.52 9.63
C ARG A 171 14.85 -3.40 8.91
N ASP A 172 15.30 -2.18 8.69
CA ASP A 172 16.57 -1.89 8.03
C ASP A 172 16.66 -2.62 6.67
N ASN A 173 17.61 -3.54 6.50
CA ASN A 173 17.77 -4.32 5.28
C ASN A 173 16.96 -5.63 5.23
N VAL A 174 16.19 -5.96 6.26
CA VAL A 174 15.44 -7.23 6.35
C VAL A 174 13.94 -6.99 6.23
N ILE A 175 13.29 -7.78 5.38
CA ILE A 175 11.84 -7.90 5.30
C ILE A 175 11.46 -9.27 5.83
N GLU A 176 10.57 -9.33 6.82
CA GLU A 176 10.11 -10.56 7.44
C GLU A 176 8.59 -10.63 7.44
N LEU A 177 8.05 -11.75 6.96
CA LEU A 177 6.64 -12.11 7.03
C LEU A 177 6.51 -13.20 8.11
N THR A 178 5.83 -12.86 9.20
CA THR A 178 5.72 -13.69 10.41
C THR A 178 4.40 -14.45 10.48
N ASP A 179 3.35 -13.96 9.83
CA ASP A 179 2.07 -14.65 9.66
C ASP A 179 1.62 -14.53 8.20
N LEU A 180 1.13 -15.64 7.64
CA LEU A 180 0.36 -15.68 6.40
C LEU A 180 -0.69 -16.76 6.59
N SER A 181 -1.92 -16.43 6.22
CA SER A 181 -2.97 -17.40 5.99
C SER A 181 -3.79 -16.96 4.79
N THR A 182 -3.83 -17.80 3.77
CA THR A 182 -4.60 -17.55 2.55
C THR A 182 -5.27 -18.83 2.08
N GLY A 183 -6.36 -18.71 1.33
CA GLY A 183 -6.99 -19.86 0.70
C GLY A 183 -8.42 -19.62 0.29
N PHE A 184 -9.04 -20.67 -0.23
CA PHE A 184 -10.38 -20.63 -0.80
C PHE A 184 -11.43 -21.19 0.15
N ASP A 185 -12.70 -20.83 -0.03
CA ASP A 185 -13.84 -21.49 0.61
C ASP A 185 -14.05 -22.91 0.06
N LYS A 186 -13.79 -23.09 -1.23
CA LYS A 186 -13.73 -24.37 -1.94
C LYS A 186 -12.78 -24.27 -3.13
N LEU A 187 -12.22 -25.41 -3.53
CA LEU A 187 -11.50 -25.53 -4.80
C LEU A 187 -12.07 -26.71 -5.56
N GLN A 188 -12.62 -26.45 -6.74
CA GLN A 188 -13.20 -27.47 -7.61
C GLN A 188 -12.37 -27.58 -8.89
N TYR A 189 -11.88 -28.78 -9.17
CA TYR A 189 -11.15 -29.09 -10.39
C TYR A 189 -11.60 -30.45 -10.93
N GLY A 190 -12.35 -30.43 -12.04
CA GLY A 190 -13.01 -31.61 -12.57
C GLY A 190 -13.95 -32.24 -11.54
N THR A 191 -13.68 -33.49 -11.17
CA THR A 191 -14.44 -34.27 -10.18
C THR A 191 -13.93 -34.10 -8.75
N MET A 192 -12.80 -33.41 -8.57
CA MET A 192 -12.22 -33.16 -7.26
C MET A 192 -12.81 -31.89 -6.65
N LEU A 193 -13.29 -32.01 -5.41
CA LEU A 193 -13.70 -30.90 -4.58
C LEU A 193 -12.88 -30.93 -3.30
N VAL A 194 -12.11 -29.86 -3.06
CA VAL A 194 -11.37 -29.65 -1.82
C VAL A 194 -12.11 -28.60 -1.00
N SER A 195 -12.51 -28.97 0.21
CA SER A 195 -13.15 -28.04 1.14
C SER A 195 -12.11 -27.18 1.85
N LYS A 196 -12.29 -25.85 1.82
CA LYS A 196 -11.52 -24.87 2.58
C LYS A 196 -9.99 -25.07 2.59
N PRO A 197 -9.33 -25.23 1.42
CA PRO A 197 -7.87 -25.36 1.40
C PRO A 197 -7.22 -24.06 1.89
N ARG A 198 -6.18 -24.20 2.73
CA ARG A 198 -5.43 -23.07 3.31
C ARG A 198 -3.93 -23.25 3.16
N LEU A 199 -3.26 -22.20 2.71
CA LEU A 199 -1.82 -22.05 2.74
C LEU A 199 -1.44 -21.19 3.95
N VAL A 200 -0.47 -21.66 4.73
CA VAL A 200 0.07 -20.96 5.91
C VAL A 200 1.59 -20.98 5.90
N LEU A 201 2.23 -20.14 6.72
CA LEU A 201 3.66 -20.29 7.00
C LEU A 201 3.89 -21.51 7.88
N ASP A 202 4.88 -22.30 7.50
CA ASP A 202 5.51 -23.29 8.37
C ASP A 202 6.71 -22.65 9.12
N HIS A 203 7.44 -21.77 8.42
CA HIS A 203 8.49 -20.93 8.99
C HIS A 203 8.36 -19.49 8.46
N PRO A 204 8.72 -18.46 9.24
CA PRO A 204 8.73 -17.07 8.77
C PRO A 204 9.49 -16.93 7.45
N VAL A 205 8.92 -16.16 6.52
CA VAL A 205 9.65 -15.80 5.29
C VAL A 205 10.52 -14.60 5.62
N ARG A 206 11.82 -14.72 5.41
CA ARG A 206 12.80 -13.65 5.65
C ARG A 206 13.59 -13.37 4.38
N TRP A 207 13.60 -12.12 3.97
CA TRP A 207 14.41 -11.61 2.88
C TRP A 207 15.41 -10.58 3.42
N SER A 208 16.69 -10.93 3.43
CA SER A 208 17.78 -9.98 3.65
C SER A 208 18.18 -9.38 2.30
N ARG A 209 18.10 -8.05 2.21
CA ARG A 209 18.40 -7.27 1.01
C ARG A 209 19.84 -6.75 0.99
N ASP A 210 20.75 -7.45 1.68
CA ASP A 210 22.17 -7.13 1.63
C ASP A 210 22.66 -7.09 0.16
N PRO A 211 23.26 -5.99 -0.32
CA PRO A 211 23.67 -5.86 -1.72
C PRO A 211 24.71 -6.89 -2.16
N ASP A 212 25.57 -7.32 -1.25
CA ASP A 212 26.67 -8.24 -1.54
C ASP A 212 26.23 -9.71 -1.37
N ASN A 213 25.36 -9.98 -0.40
CA ASN A 213 24.92 -11.34 -0.05
C ASN A 213 23.41 -11.39 0.26
N PRO A 214 22.53 -11.20 -0.75
CA PRO A 214 21.10 -11.28 -0.52
C PRO A 214 20.71 -12.71 -0.13
N THR A 215 19.87 -12.86 0.90
CA THR A 215 19.37 -14.16 1.35
C THR A 215 17.86 -14.18 1.43
N PHE A 216 17.27 -15.31 1.07
CA PHE A 216 15.84 -15.54 1.15
C PHE A 216 15.60 -16.91 1.78
N SER A 217 14.77 -16.95 2.82
CA SER A 217 14.39 -18.18 3.51
C SER A 217 12.93 -18.15 3.93
N GLY A 218 12.37 -19.32 4.24
CA GLY A 218 11.00 -19.48 4.69
C GLY A 218 10.44 -20.83 4.24
N ALA A 219 9.31 -21.21 4.81
CA ALA A 219 8.63 -22.44 4.45
C ALA A 219 7.11 -22.24 4.51
N LEU A 220 6.40 -22.86 3.57
CA LEU A 220 4.95 -22.81 3.45
C LEU A 220 4.37 -24.21 3.66
N ALA A 221 3.24 -24.29 4.34
CA ALA A 221 2.47 -25.52 4.51
C ALA A 221 1.07 -25.35 3.89
N LEU A 222 0.65 -26.37 3.15
CA LEU A 222 -0.70 -26.46 2.58
C LEU A 222 -1.55 -27.42 3.41
N ASN A 223 -2.59 -26.88 4.04
CA ASN A 223 -3.61 -27.63 4.76
C ASN A 223 -4.87 -27.72 3.89
N ALA A 224 -5.10 -28.88 3.27
CA ALA A 224 -6.35 -29.18 2.58
C ALA A 224 -7.36 -29.79 3.56
N GLY A 225 -8.62 -29.33 3.52
CA GLY A 225 -9.71 -29.97 4.25
C GLY A 225 -10.14 -31.28 3.58
N GLN A 226 -11.40 -31.68 3.77
CA GLN A 226 -11.93 -32.87 3.13
C GLN A 226 -11.83 -32.75 1.60
N THR A 227 -11.22 -33.76 0.98
CA THR A 227 -11.16 -33.92 -0.47
C THR A 227 -12.14 -35.01 -0.88
N SER A 228 -13.12 -34.67 -1.72
CA SER A 228 -14.07 -35.64 -2.29
C SER A 228 -13.86 -35.75 -3.79
N PHE A 229 -14.03 -36.97 -4.32
CA PHE A 229 -14.00 -37.26 -5.74
C PHE A 229 -15.37 -37.76 -6.17
N SER A 230 -15.98 -37.13 -7.17
CA SER A 230 -17.22 -37.61 -7.79
C SER A 230 -16.88 -38.39 -9.08
N GLY A 231 -16.63 -39.69 -8.97
CA GLY A 231 -16.27 -40.53 -10.13
C GLY A 231 -16.44 -42.04 -9.88
N GLY A 232 -17.65 -42.54 -10.15
CA GLY A 232 -18.00 -43.95 -10.26
C GLY A 232 -19.40 -44.06 -10.89
N SER A 233 -19.49 -44.70 -12.06
CA SER A 233 -20.63 -44.72 -12.99
C SER A 233 -21.98 -45.10 -12.39
N GLY A 234 -23.03 -44.37 -12.81
CA GLY A 234 -24.37 -44.94 -12.94
C GLY A 234 -24.72 -45.00 -14.42
N LEU A 235 -24.91 -46.23 -14.93
CA LEU A 235 -25.77 -46.69 -16.04
C LEU A 235 -25.62 -48.24 -16.10
N PRO A 236 -26.66 -48.99 -16.53
CA PRO A 236 -27.01 -50.34 -16.05
C PRO A 236 -25.99 -51.45 -16.32
#